data_AF-A0A9X3R5Y8-F1
#
_entry.id   AF-A0A9X3R5Y8-F1
#
_cell.length_a   1.000
_cell.length_b   1.000
_cell.length_c   1.000
_cell.angle_alpha   90.00
_cell.angle_beta   90.00
_cell.angle_gamma   90.00
#
_symmetry.space_group_name_H-M   'P 1'
#
loop_
_entity.id
_entity.type
_entity.pdbx_description
1 polymer ?
#
loop_
_entity_poly.entity_id
_entity_poly.type
_entity_poly.pdbx_seq_one_letter_code
_entity_poly.pdbx_strand_id
1 'polypeptide(L)'
;MSKRTNTVAATVEGRIDRIRLAVPLVRGHVHFRVNGEPVNATFEDQADIRALRGLQAQATPVRVGVLEGGPHGLRHFSWLSAGKGRGIPPRYYVDQRRRGWRGIGISLAVAAVAGVGASLLDLSSFAQVLLLVLALSVALVAVLLAGFSLYGLWDNRRHRAAILRSEALYRDLRDTPVPDAAPPAQACAAQPSDEGETLLTDAAPEILLIRGALASLTHEARPSARTTPSYGVYRFHVGTRRFIMYVAENFGDVLPFLAEGDQVEVAAYAGQIAGAGPDQLVYGLRNLEDGRVYVCHHYFRAAFTDIAPVGVGLRQRVPMLSLLAILLLVCWLVVVAVLSSSDSPSGREAAPELAAVTFVFLLVAWLCVALPLLFLDTRWRMGRPTRRQRILERIYRALGLGTPFAPTAVIEEV
;
A
#
# COMPACT_ATOMS: atom_id res chain seq x y z
N MET A 1 19.76 13.65 5.21
CA MET A 1 18.96 13.92 6.43
C MET A 1 17.65 14.57 6.01
N SER A 2 16.53 13.85 6.11
CA SER A 2 15.21 14.40 5.76
C SER A 2 14.79 15.43 6.82
N LYS A 3 14.41 16.65 6.40
CA LYS A 3 13.80 17.64 7.30
C LYS A 3 12.63 16.95 8.02
N ARG A 4 12.65 16.89 9.35
CA ARG A 4 11.48 16.49 10.14
C ARG A 4 10.36 17.48 9.82
N THR A 5 9.46 17.13 8.92
CA THR A 5 8.16 17.78 8.81
C THR A 5 7.40 17.41 10.07
N ASN A 6 7.32 18.37 11.00
CA ASN A 6 6.49 18.21 12.19
C ASN A 6 5.04 18.12 11.75
N THR A 7 4.32 17.09 12.22
CA THR A 7 2.88 17.01 12.01
C THR A 7 2.20 18.09 12.84
N VAL A 8 1.27 18.81 12.23
CA VAL A 8 0.52 19.92 12.85
C VAL A 8 -0.98 19.59 12.85
N ALA A 9 -1.67 19.96 13.91
CA ALA A 9 -3.13 19.91 13.94
C ALA A 9 -3.69 21.23 13.41
N ALA A 10 -4.60 21.16 12.44
CA ALA A 10 -5.27 22.30 11.84
C ALA A 10 -6.78 22.02 11.68
N THR A 11 -7.53 23.05 11.33
CA THR A 11 -8.96 22.96 11.03
C THR A 11 -9.23 23.50 9.63
N VAL A 12 -10.09 22.81 8.89
CA VAL A 12 -10.62 23.24 7.60
C VAL A 12 -12.11 23.45 7.75
N GLU A 13 -12.62 24.60 7.33
CA GLU A 13 -14.03 24.97 7.45
C GLU A 13 -14.63 25.26 6.08
N GLY A 14 -15.91 24.93 5.92
CA GLY A 14 -16.67 25.21 4.71
C GLY A 14 -17.64 24.09 4.39
N ARG A 15 -18.05 24.01 3.13
CA ARG A 15 -18.94 22.94 2.65
C ARG A 15 -18.12 21.85 1.98
N ILE A 16 -18.61 20.61 2.04
CA ILE A 16 -17.98 19.50 1.32
C ILE A 16 -18.33 19.66 -0.17
N ASP A 17 -17.34 19.95 -1.00
CA ASP A 17 -17.54 20.18 -2.43
C ASP A 17 -17.46 18.90 -3.26
N ARG A 18 -16.58 17.96 -2.87
CA ARG A 18 -16.42 16.68 -3.57
C ARG A 18 -16.12 15.55 -2.60
N ILE A 19 -16.69 14.37 -2.85
CA ILE A 19 -16.37 13.12 -2.16
C ILE A 19 -16.02 12.07 -3.23
N ARG A 20 -14.86 11.44 -3.07
CA ARG A 20 -14.36 10.29 -3.82
C ARG A 20 -14.21 9.11 -2.86
N LEU A 21 -14.68 7.94 -3.26
CA LEU A 21 -14.68 6.75 -2.44
C LEU A 21 -13.92 5.64 -3.13
N ALA A 22 -12.90 5.11 -2.44
CA ALA A 22 -12.12 4.02 -2.99
C ALA A 22 -12.96 2.76 -3.14
N VAL A 23 -12.78 2.06 -4.25
CA VAL A 23 -13.26 0.70 -4.45
C VAL A 23 -12.12 -0.28 -4.07
N PRO A 24 -12.40 -1.35 -3.30
CA PRO A 24 -13.68 -1.72 -2.70
C PRO A 24 -14.03 -0.87 -1.46
N LEU A 25 -15.32 -0.59 -1.28
CA LEU A 25 -15.85 0.24 -0.19
C LEU A 25 -15.52 -0.28 1.21
N VAL A 26 -15.27 -1.59 1.36
CA VAL A 26 -14.91 -2.24 2.62
C VAL A 26 -13.62 -1.66 3.23
N ARG A 27 -12.74 -1.07 2.41
CA ARG A 27 -11.51 -0.42 2.88
C ARG A 27 -11.78 0.91 3.58
N GLY A 28 -12.92 1.53 3.30
CA GLY A 28 -13.33 2.79 3.90
C GLY A 28 -12.41 3.98 3.62
N HIS A 29 -11.55 3.90 2.60
CA HIS A 29 -10.73 5.04 2.17
C HIS A 29 -11.59 6.06 1.43
N VAL A 30 -11.51 7.31 1.87
CA VAL A 30 -12.30 8.42 1.37
C VAL A 30 -11.37 9.59 1.12
N HIS A 31 -11.50 10.20 -0.05
CA HIS A 31 -10.87 11.48 -0.35
C HIS A 31 -11.99 12.49 -0.55
N PHE A 32 -12.01 13.55 0.24
CA PHE A 32 -13.02 14.60 0.08
C PHE A 32 -12.40 15.98 0.14
N ARG A 33 -13.10 16.96 -0.42
CA ARG A 33 -12.68 18.37 -0.40
C ARG A 33 -13.63 19.16 0.48
N VAL A 34 -13.07 20.10 1.23
CA VAL A 34 -13.84 21.08 2.01
C VAL A 34 -13.37 22.46 1.58
N ASN A 35 -14.26 23.23 0.95
CA ASN A 35 -13.94 24.54 0.40
C ASN A 35 -12.73 24.51 -0.57
N GLY A 36 -12.57 23.41 -1.31
CA GLY A 36 -11.46 23.22 -2.23
C GLY A 36 -10.19 22.61 -1.61
N GLU A 37 -10.09 22.51 -0.28
CA GLU A 37 -8.95 21.89 0.42
C GLU A 37 -9.11 20.36 0.50
N PRO A 38 -8.13 19.56 0.03
CA PRO A 38 -8.23 18.10 0.02
C PRO A 38 -8.00 17.49 1.42
N VAL A 39 -8.78 16.47 1.76
CA VAL A 39 -8.71 15.71 3.02
C VAL A 39 -8.78 14.22 2.72
N ASN A 40 -7.81 13.48 3.26
CA ASN A 40 -7.72 12.01 3.15
C ASN A 40 -8.22 11.37 4.45
N ALA A 41 -9.13 10.41 4.35
CA ALA A 41 -9.72 9.73 5.49
C ALA A 41 -9.79 8.21 5.28
N THR A 42 -9.80 7.49 6.40
CA THR A 42 -10.08 6.06 6.45
C THR A 42 -11.11 5.81 7.55
N PHE A 43 -12.30 5.36 7.17
CA PHE A 43 -13.40 5.07 8.10
C PHE A 43 -13.55 3.56 8.29
N GLU A 44 -13.67 3.14 9.55
CA GLU A 44 -13.99 1.75 9.89
C GLU A 44 -15.51 1.48 9.79
N ASP A 45 -16.32 2.50 10.09
CA ASP A 45 -17.79 2.41 10.08
C ASP A 45 -18.39 3.04 8.80
N GLN A 46 -19.20 2.26 8.09
CA GLN A 46 -19.98 2.73 6.94
C GLN A 46 -21.00 3.81 7.32
N ALA A 47 -21.40 3.91 8.58
CA ALA A 47 -22.25 4.99 9.06
C ALA A 47 -21.56 6.37 8.92
N ASP A 48 -20.25 6.46 9.14
CA ASP A 48 -19.51 7.71 9.02
C ASP A 48 -19.40 8.16 7.55
N ILE A 49 -19.22 7.20 6.62
CA ILE A 49 -19.23 7.48 5.17
C ILE A 49 -20.62 7.97 4.73
N ARG A 50 -21.70 7.35 5.24
CA ARG A 50 -23.07 7.80 4.98
C ARG A 50 -23.34 9.20 5.55
N ALA A 51 -22.82 9.50 6.74
CA ALA A 51 -22.92 10.82 7.36
C ALA A 51 -22.22 11.88 6.49
N LEU A 52 -21.00 11.62 6.02
CA LEU A 52 -20.28 12.52 5.11
C LEU A 52 -21.05 12.80 3.81
N ARG A 53 -21.57 11.75 3.16
CA ARG A 53 -22.40 11.90 1.96
C ARG A 53 -23.67 12.71 2.23
N GLY A 54 -24.32 12.49 3.38
CA GLY A 54 -25.48 13.25 3.81
C GLY A 54 -25.18 14.74 3.98
N LEU A 55 -24.04 15.06 4.63
CA LEU A 55 -23.58 16.43 4.82
C LEU A 55 -23.23 17.12 3.49
N GLN A 56 -22.61 16.41 2.55
CA GLN A 56 -22.36 16.91 1.20
C GLN A 56 -23.66 17.20 0.44
N ALA A 57 -24.60 16.24 0.42
CA ALA A 57 -25.86 16.37 -0.30
C ALA A 57 -26.74 17.51 0.23
N GLN A 58 -26.68 17.77 1.54
CA GLN A 58 -27.40 18.87 2.19
C GLN A 58 -26.65 20.21 2.12
N ALA A 59 -25.45 20.22 1.53
CA ALA A 59 -24.54 21.37 1.52
C ALA A 59 -24.32 21.98 2.93
N THR A 60 -24.28 21.13 3.95
CA THR A 60 -24.17 21.54 5.34
C THR A 60 -22.76 22.08 5.61
N PRO A 61 -22.60 23.24 6.27
CA PRO A 61 -21.29 23.73 6.68
C PRO A 61 -20.68 22.78 7.72
N VAL A 62 -19.43 22.40 7.47
CA VAL A 62 -18.64 21.49 8.30
C VAL A 62 -17.33 22.15 8.72
N ARG A 63 -16.86 21.74 9.91
CA ARG A 63 -15.52 21.99 10.41
C ARG A 63 -14.83 20.65 10.56
N VAL A 64 -13.68 20.50 9.92
CA VAL A 64 -12.91 19.27 9.88
C VAL A 64 -11.56 19.49 10.55
N GLY A 65 -11.29 18.71 11.59
CA GLY A 65 -9.95 18.62 12.16
C GLY A 65 -9.07 17.76 11.27
N VAL A 66 -7.89 18.28 10.92
CA VAL A 66 -6.90 17.57 10.10
C VAL A 66 -5.54 17.53 10.80
N LEU A 67 -4.83 16.43 10.57
CA LEU A 67 -3.42 16.30 10.88
C LEU A 67 -2.64 16.48 9.59
N GLU A 68 -1.89 17.58 9.51
CA GLU A 68 -1.02 17.92 8.38
C GLU A 68 0.38 17.39 8.66
N GLY A 69 0.86 16.41 7.89
CA GLY A 69 2.22 15.91 8.06
C GLY A 69 2.50 14.62 7.30
N GLY A 70 3.77 14.22 7.29
CA GLY A 70 4.25 13.06 6.53
C GLY A 70 4.88 13.43 5.18
N PRO A 71 5.32 12.42 4.40
CA PRO A 71 5.78 12.63 3.03
C PRO A 71 4.64 13.28 2.23
N HIS A 72 4.92 14.38 1.54
CA HIS A 72 3.98 15.13 0.68
C HIS A 72 2.97 16.06 1.37
N GLY A 73 3.01 16.24 2.70
CA GLY A 73 2.20 17.27 3.37
C GLY A 73 0.68 17.03 3.29
N LEU A 74 0.27 15.77 3.19
CA LEU A 74 -1.15 15.40 3.08
C LEU A 74 -1.91 15.76 4.36
N ARG A 75 -3.17 16.18 4.18
CA ARG A 75 -4.14 16.38 5.27
C ARG A 75 -4.85 15.08 5.57
N HIS A 76 -4.62 14.55 6.76
CA HIS A 76 -5.30 13.36 7.26
C HIS A 76 -6.45 13.75 8.17
N PHE A 77 -7.62 13.22 7.88
CA PHE A 77 -8.83 13.42 8.67
C PHE A 77 -8.62 12.98 10.13
N SER A 78 -9.04 13.83 11.06
CA SER A 78 -9.04 13.55 12.50
C SER A 78 -10.46 13.48 13.05
N TRP A 79 -11.28 14.50 12.80
CA TRP A 79 -12.66 14.61 13.29
C TRP A 79 -13.47 15.57 12.42
N LEU A 80 -14.80 15.55 12.59
CA LEU A 80 -15.74 16.44 11.92
C LEU A 80 -16.81 16.96 12.90
N SER A 81 -17.03 18.27 12.91
CA SER A 81 -18.22 18.89 13.47
C SER A 81 -19.06 19.48 12.34
N ALA A 82 -20.38 19.39 12.42
CA ALA A 82 -21.30 19.92 11.42
C ALA A 82 -22.20 20.97 12.06
N GLY A 83 -22.54 22.04 11.32
CA GLY A 83 -23.48 23.05 11.82
C GLY A 83 -24.87 22.49 12.11
N LYS A 84 -25.27 21.43 11.39
CA LYS A 84 -26.47 20.61 11.65
C LYS A 84 -26.18 19.13 11.34
N GLY A 85 -26.75 18.22 12.12
CA GLY A 85 -26.59 16.77 11.92
C GLY A 85 -25.47 16.14 12.75
N ARG A 86 -25.16 14.86 12.46
CA ARG A 86 -24.18 14.07 13.21
C ARG A 86 -22.76 14.37 12.75
N GLY A 87 -21.92 14.84 13.68
CA GLY A 87 -20.46 14.93 13.49
C GLY A 87 -19.77 13.56 13.65
N ILE A 88 -18.46 13.55 13.40
CA ILE A 88 -17.59 12.37 13.54
C ILE A 88 -16.52 12.69 14.59
N PRO A 89 -16.52 12.02 15.75
CA PRO A 89 -15.55 12.31 16.81
C PRO A 89 -14.13 11.87 16.43
N PRO A 90 -13.09 12.43 17.08
CA PRO A 90 -11.72 11.99 16.87
C PRO A 90 -11.51 10.57 17.36
N ARG A 91 -10.60 9.85 16.70
CA ARG A 91 -10.02 8.63 17.27
C ARG A 91 -9.11 9.02 18.43
N TYR A 92 -9.57 8.83 19.65
CA TYR A 92 -8.81 9.23 20.84
C TYR A 92 -7.51 8.44 20.99
N TYR A 93 -6.43 9.16 21.32
CA TYR A 93 -5.09 8.62 21.54
C TYR A 93 -5.07 7.53 22.62
N VAL A 94 -5.84 7.71 23.69
CA VAL A 94 -5.93 6.74 24.79
C VAL A 94 -6.48 5.40 24.30
N ASP A 95 -7.51 5.42 23.46
CA ASP A 95 -8.12 4.21 22.91
C ASP A 95 -7.20 3.51 21.91
N GLN A 96 -6.50 4.28 21.06
CA GLN A 96 -5.50 3.75 20.15
C GLN A 96 -4.34 3.11 20.91
N ARG A 97 -3.84 3.77 21.96
CA ARG A 97 -2.78 3.24 22.82
C ARG A 97 -3.20 1.96 23.52
N ARG A 98 -4.42 1.94 24.10
CA ARG A 98 -4.97 0.76 24.78
C ARG A 98 -5.12 -0.42 23.82
N ARG A 99 -5.63 -0.19 22.61
CA ARG A 99 -5.72 -1.21 21.55
C ARG A 99 -4.35 -1.73 21.14
N GLY A 100 -3.38 -0.86 20.92
CA GLY A 100 -2.01 -1.25 20.57
C GLY A 100 -1.34 -2.11 21.64
N TRP A 101 -1.41 -1.72 22.92
CA TRP A 101 -0.84 -2.52 24.02
C TRP A 101 -1.54 -3.87 24.20
N ARG A 102 -2.86 -3.92 24.02
CA ARG A 102 -3.61 -5.18 24.01
C ARG A 102 -3.16 -6.10 22.87
N GLY A 103 -2.99 -5.56 21.67
CA GLY A 103 -2.47 -6.30 20.51
C GLY A 103 -1.11 -6.91 20.81
N ILE A 104 -0.17 -6.11 21.33
CA ILE A 104 1.17 -6.58 21.74
C ILE A 104 1.06 -7.68 22.79
N GLY A 105 0.26 -7.48 23.86
CA GLY A 105 0.13 -8.45 24.94
C GLY A 105 -0.43 -9.79 24.47
N ILE A 106 -1.48 -9.78 23.64
CA ILE A 106 -2.07 -11.00 23.07
C ILE A 106 -1.06 -11.69 22.16
N SER A 107 -0.43 -10.96 21.25
CA SER A 107 0.55 -11.51 20.32
C SER A 107 1.78 -12.09 21.01
N LEU A 108 2.33 -11.42 22.02
CA LEU A 108 3.47 -11.95 22.78
C LEU A 108 3.09 -13.17 23.62
N ALA A 109 1.88 -13.21 24.19
CA ALA A 109 1.39 -14.39 24.90
C ALA A 109 1.28 -15.60 23.97
N VAL A 110 0.72 -15.42 22.77
CA VAL A 110 0.66 -16.47 21.74
C VAL A 110 2.06 -16.92 21.33
N ALA A 111 2.99 -15.99 21.12
CA ALA A 111 4.38 -16.31 20.79
C ALA A 111 5.07 -17.12 21.90
N ALA A 112 4.88 -16.74 23.16
CA ALA A 112 5.45 -17.42 24.30
C ALA A 112 4.90 -18.85 24.45
N VAL A 113 3.57 -19.02 24.36
CA VAL A 113 2.94 -20.34 24.44
C VAL A 113 3.41 -21.25 23.31
N ALA A 114 3.49 -20.73 22.09
CA ALA A 114 3.97 -21.49 20.93
C ALA A 114 5.47 -21.81 21.03
N GLY A 115 6.30 -20.88 21.53
CA GLY A 115 7.73 -21.10 21.75
C GLY A 115 8.01 -22.14 22.85
N VAL A 116 7.28 -22.08 23.97
CA VAL A 116 7.36 -23.11 25.02
C VAL A 116 6.88 -24.46 24.49
N GLY A 117 5.76 -24.49 23.77
CA GLY A 117 5.27 -25.71 23.11
C GLY A 117 6.31 -26.32 22.17
N ALA A 118 7.01 -25.49 21.38
CA ALA A 118 8.10 -25.92 20.52
C ALA A 118 9.28 -26.53 21.30
N SER A 119 9.66 -25.93 22.44
CA SER A 119 10.77 -26.44 23.26
C SER A 119 10.49 -27.79 23.92
N LEU A 120 9.21 -28.19 24.03
CA LEU A 120 8.79 -29.46 24.59
C LEU A 120 8.67 -30.57 23.53
N LEU A 121 8.83 -30.25 22.24
CA LEU A 121 8.73 -31.20 21.15
C LEU A 121 10.10 -31.80 20.82
N ASP A 122 10.13 -33.12 20.73
CA ASP A 122 11.32 -33.88 20.36
C ASP A 122 11.36 -34.14 18.84
N LEU A 123 12.53 -34.39 18.28
CA LEU A 123 12.72 -34.64 16.84
C LEU A 123 12.55 -36.14 16.48
N SER A 124 12.04 -36.94 17.41
CA SER A 124 11.99 -38.41 17.31
C SER A 124 10.89 -38.94 16.38
N SER A 125 9.91 -38.12 15.98
CA SER A 125 8.88 -38.51 15.02
C SER A 125 8.49 -37.41 14.03
N PHE A 126 8.07 -37.81 12.82
CA PHE A 126 7.58 -36.89 11.80
C PHE A 126 6.42 -36.01 12.30
N ALA A 127 5.52 -36.57 13.12
CA ALA A 127 4.40 -35.81 13.71
C ALA A 127 4.88 -34.71 14.67
N GLN A 128 5.90 -34.98 15.49
CA GLN A 128 6.48 -33.97 16.38
C GLN A 128 7.25 -32.90 15.60
N VAL A 129 7.96 -33.29 14.53
CA VAL A 129 8.61 -32.33 13.61
C VAL A 129 7.57 -31.41 12.96
N LEU A 130 6.43 -31.96 12.52
CA LEU A 130 5.34 -31.16 11.96
C LEU A 130 4.75 -30.18 12.99
N LEU A 131 4.52 -30.64 14.22
CA LEU A 131 4.04 -29.80 15.32
C LEU A 131 5.04 -28.71 15.70
N LEU A 132 6.35 -29.02 15.65
CA LEU A 132 7.42 -28.08 15.94
C LEU A 132 7.43 -26.97 14.90
N VAL A 133 7.39 -27.32 13.61
CA VAL A 133 7.31 -26.36 12.51
C VAL A 133 6.06 -25.49 12.63
N LEU A 134 4.90 -26.08 12.95
CA LEU A 134 3.66 -25.34 13.17
C LEU A 134 3.79 -24.36 14.34
N ALA A 135 4.30 -24.82 15.49
CA ALA A 135 4.47 -23.99 16.68
C ALA A 135 5.43 -22.82 16.43
N LEU A 136 6.57 -23.05 15.78
CA LEU A 136 7.51 -22.00 15.41
C LEU A 136 6.91 -21.01 14.40
N SER A 137 6.10 -21.49 13.44
CA SER A 137 5.41 -20.62 12.48
C SER A 137 4.39 -19.72 13.18
N VAL A 138 3.60 -20.27 14.11
CA VAL A 138 2.66 -19.50 14.93
C VAL A 138 3.39 -18.46 15.78
N ALA A 139 4.50 -18.85 16.41
CA ALA A 139 5.33 -17.93 17.20
C ALA A 139 5.86 -16.77 16.34
N LEU A 140 6.38 -17.07 15.14
CA LEU A 140 6.88 -16.07 14.21
C LEU A 140 5.79 -15.08 13.78
N VAL A 141 4.62 -15.58 13.36
CA VAL A 141 3.48 -14.73 12.96
C VAL A 141 3.04 -13.84 14.13
N ALA A 142 2.98 -14.40 15.34
CA ALA A 142 2.61 -13.65 16.52
C ALA A 142 3.63 -12.54 16.86
N VAL A 143 4.94 -12.81 16.76
CA VAL A 143 5.99 -11.80 16.92
C VAL A 143 5.87 -10.69 15.86
N LEU A 144 5.59 -11.04 14.60
CA LEU A 144 5.38 -10.05 13.54
C LEU A 144 4.19 -9.13 13.85
N LEU A 145 3.06 -9.68 14.29
CA LEU A 145 1.87 -8.90 14.69
C LEU A 145 2.15 -7.99 15.90
N ALA A 146 2.93 -8.45 16.88
CA ALA A 146 3.40 -7.63 17.98
C ALA A 146 4.29 -6.49 17.48
N GLY A 147 5.20 -6.77 16.54
CA GLY A 147 6.04 -5.79 15.87
C GLY A 147 5.25 -4.70 15.15
N PHE A 148 4.21 -5.07 14.38
CA PHE A 148 3.32 -4.10 13.72
C PHE A 148 2.56 -3.22 14.72
N SER A 149 2.04 -3.83 15.80
CA SER A 149 1.36 -3.09 16.87
C SER A 149 2.31 -2.12 17.58
N LEU A 150 3.55 -2.55 17.83
CA LEU A 150 4.60 -1.72 18.43
C LEU A 150 5.00 -0.57 17.50
N TYR A 151 5.13 -0.83 16.20
CA TYR A 151 5.39 0.20 15.20
C TYR A 151 4.28 1.25 15.19
N GLY A 152 3.01 0.82 15.20
CA GLY A 152 1.87 1.75 15.29
C GLY A 152 1.87 2.58 16.58
N LEU A 153 2.24 1.99 17.73
CA LEU A 153 2.41 2.74 18.98
C LEU A 153 3.58 3.74 18.91
N TRP A 154 4.68 3.36 18.28
CA TRP A 154 5.83 4.23 18.09
C TRP A 154 5.48 5.41 17.18
N ASP A 155 4.75 5.17 16.10
CA ASP A 155 4.26 6.20 15.18
C ASP A 155 3.27 7.16 15.88
N ASN A 156 2.28 6.61 16.61
CA ASN A 156 1.38 7.41 17.44
C ASN A 156 2.13 8.25 18.49
N ARG A 157 3.20 7.70 19.08
CA ARG A 157 4.04 8.42 20.03
C ARG A 157 4.80 9.57 19.36
N ARG A 158 5.28 9.36 18.13
CA ARG A 158 5.94 10.39 17.31
C ARG A 158 4.99 11.55 16.99
N HIS A 159 3.71 11.25 16.74
CA HIS A 159 2.69 12.24 16.39
C HIS A 159 1.81 12.70 17.57
N ARG A 160 2.15 12.29 18.79
CA ARG A 160 1.34 12.50 20.01
C ARG A 160 0.92 13.95 20.22
N ALA A 161 1.85 14.90 20.06
CA ALA A 161 1.55 16.31 20.32
C ALA A 161 0.47 16.85 19.36
N ALA A 162 0.51 16.46 18.08
CA ALA A 162 -0.48 16.86 17.10
C ALA A 162 -1.84 16.19 17.36
N ILE A 163 -1.85 14.89 17.69
CA ILE A 163 -3.07 14.15 18.00
C ILE A 163 -3.79 14.78 19.20
N LEU A 164 -3.06 15.01 20.31
CA LEU A 164 -3.66 15.61 21.51
C LEU A 164 -4.12 17.05 21.28
N ARG A 165 -3.40 17.82 20.45
CA ARG A 165 -3.83 19.17 20.06
C ARG A 165 -5.10 19.13 19.22
N SER A 166 -5.22 18.19 18.28
CA SER A 166 -6.43 17.97 17.49
C SER A 166 -7.63 17.59 18.38
N GLU A 167 -7.43 16.72 19.37
CA GLU A 167 -8.46 16.38 20.35
C GLU A 167 -8.91 17.58 21.20
N ALA A 168 -7.96 18.44 21.63
CA ALA A 168 -8.29 19.66 22.35
C ALA A 168 -9.13 20.60 21.48
N LEU A 169 -8.71 20.84 20.23
CA LEU A 169 -9.47 21.63 19.26
C LEU A 169 -10.88 21.08 19.06
N TYR A 170 -11.04 19.76 18.98
CA TYR A 170 -12.38 19.15 18.90
C TYR A 170 -13.23 19.49 20.12
N ARG A 171 -12.70 19.35 21.34
CA ARG A 171 -13.45 19.65 22.57
C ARG A 171 -13.85 21.13 22.63
N ASP A 172 -12.94 22.02 22.26
CA ASP A 172 -13.17 23.47 22.31
C ASP A 172 -14.17 23.94 21.25
N LEU A 173 -14.10 23.34 20.05
CA LEU A 173 -14.86 23.81 18.88
C LEU A 173 -16.15 23.02 18.61
N ARG A 174 -16.39 21.89 19.29
CA ARG A 174 -17.54 21.02 19.06
C ARG A 174 -18.87 21.77 19.19
N ASP A 175 -19.01 22.60 20.21
CA ASP A 175 -20.27 23.31 20.53
C ASP A 175 -20.31 24.72 19.94
N THR A 176 -19.26 25.13 19.22
CA THR A 176 -19.22 26.43 18.54
C THR A 176 -19.89 26.34 17.17
N PRO A 177 -20.68 27.35 16.75
CA PRO A 177 -21.33 27.35 15.46
C PRO A 177 -20.28 27.29 14.34
N VAL A 178 -20.55 26.47 13.33
CA VAL A 178 -19.73 26.40 12.12
C VAL A 178 -20.15 27.55 11.21
N PRO A 179 -19.23 28.47 10.84
CA PRO A 179 -19.57 29.58 9.97
C PRO A 179 -20.01 29.05 8.60
N ASP A 180 -21.11 29.58 8.09
CA ASP A 180 -21.58 29.29 6.74
C ASP A 180 -20.79 30.14 5.75
N ALA A 181 -19.55 29.73 5.50
CA ALA A 181 -18.72 30.35 4.47
C ALA A 181 -19.29 29.98 3.09
N ALA A 182 -19.58 31.00 2.28
CA ALA A 182 -19.93 30.78 0.89
C ALA A 182 -18.79 29.99 0.21
N PRO A 183 -19.10 28.98 -0.62
CA PRO A 183 -18.07 28.26 -1.35
C PRO A 183 -17.24 29.28 -2.15
N PRO A 184 -15.90 29.17 -2.19
CA PRO A 184 -15.11 29.98 -3.10
C PRO A 184 -15.70 29.78 -4.50
N ALA A 185 -15.89 30.88 -5.23
CA ALA A 185 -16.38 30.86 -6.60
C ALA A 185 -15.68 29.72 -7.33
N GLN A 186 -16.46 28.74 -7.82
CA GLN A 186 -16.00 27.49 -8.42
C GLN A 186 -14.68 27.73 -9.14
N ALA A 187 -13.57 27.27 -8.56
CA ALA A 187 -12.36 27.07 -9.34
C ALA A 187 -12.80 26.12 -10.45
N CYS A 188 -12.79 26.65 -11.67
CA CYS A 188 -13.50 26.17 -12.84
C CYS A 188 -13.68 24.65 -12.83
N ALA A 189 -14.90 24.22 -13.15
CA ALA A 189 -15.17 22.91 -13.70
C ALA A 189 -13.93 22.47 -14.49
N ALA A 190 -13.32 21.36 -14.07
CA ALA A 190 -12.19 20.76 -14.77
C ALA A 190 -12.51 20.88 -16.25
N GLN A 191 -11.68 21.62 -17.00
CA GLN A 191 -11.84 21.74 -18.44
C GLN A 191 -12.12 20.35 -18.99
N PRO A 192 -13.04 20.18 -19.96
CA PRO A 192 -13.26 18.87 -20.57
C PRO A 192 -11.88 18.35 -20.99
N SER A 193 -11.37 17.40 -20.20
CA SER A 193 -10.09 16.79 -20.43
C SER A 193 -10.25 16.02 -21.73
N ASP A 194 -9.40 16.30 -22.72
CA ASP A 194 -9.41 15.65 -24.03
C ASP A 194 -9.59 14.14 -23.86
N GLU A 195 -10.83 13.69 -24.02
CA GLU A 195 -11.14 12.27 -24.17
C GLU A 195 -10.49 11.87 -25.49
N GLY A 196 -9.60 10.89 -25.41
CA GLY A 196 -8.69 10.62 -26.50
C GLY A 196 -8.13 9.23 -26.41
N GLU A 197 -8.00 8.62 -27.57
CA GLU A 197 -7.34 7.34 -27.74
C GLU A 197 -6.12 7.56 -28.62
N THR A 198 -4.97 7.05 -28.19
CA THR A 198 -3.73 7.10 -28.96
C THR A 198 -3.10 5.72 -28.95
N LEU A 199 -2.92 5.14 -30.14
CA LEU A 199 -2.25 3.86 -30.30
C LEU A 199 -0.75 4.08 -30.54
N LEU A 200 0.09 3.47 -29.69
CA LEU A 200 1.54 3.48 -29.81
C LEU A 200 1.99 2.18 -30.48
N THR A 201 2.33 2.26 -31.77
CA THR A 201 2.70 1.12 -32.62
C THR A 201 4.21 0.99 -32.86
N ASP A 202 5.04 1.80 -32.19
CA ASP A 202 6.50 1.83 -32.37
C ASP A 202 7.19 0.45 -32.25
N ALA A 203 6.61 -0.48 -31.48
CA ALA A 203 7.06 -1.86 -31.35
C ALA A 203 5.98 -2.75 -30.72
N ALA A 204 6.12 -4.07 -30.84
CA ALA A 204 5.28 -5.03 -30.12
C ALA A 204 5.72 -5.24 -28.65
N PRO A 205 4.80 -5.48 -27.70
CA PRO A 205 3.35 -5.28 -27.79
C PRO A 205 2.98 -3.81 -28.01
N GLU A 206 1.93 -3.57 -28.78
CA GLU A 206 1.33 -2.25 -28.97
C GLU A 206 0.64 -1.78 -27.69
N ILE A 207 0.76 -0.49 -27.37
CA ILE A 207 0.18 0.11 -26.17
C ILE A 207 -0.90 1.10 -26.61
N LEU A 208 -2.09 0.93 -26.06
CA LEU A 208 -3.19 1.87 -26.23
C LEU A 208 -3.21 2.81 -25.03
N LEU A 209 -3.09 4.11 -25.29
CA LEU A 209 -3.28 5.16 -24.31
C LEU A 209 -4.71 5.70 -24.43
N ILE A 210 -5.50 5.60 -23.36
CA ILE A 210 -6.86 6.14 -23.28
C ILE A 210 -6.93 7.19 -22.17
N ARG A 211 -7.67 8.26 -22.43
CA ARG A 211 -8.02 9.29 -21.43
C ARG A 211 -9.53 9.37 -21.27
N GLY A 212 -10.01 9.47 -20.04
CA GLY A 212 -11.41 9.71 -19.73
C GLY A 212 -11.78 9.38 -18.30
N ALA A 213 -13.07 9.38 -18.00
CA ALA A 213 -13.60 9.09 -16.67
C ALA A 213 -13.77 7.58 -16.43
N LEU A 214 -13.43 7.12 -15.22
CA LEU A 214 -13.75 5.78 -14.75
C LEU A 214 -15.27 5.61 -14.59
N ALA A 215 -15.81 4.55 -15.20
CA ALA A 215 -17.21 4.16 -15.05
C ALA A 215 -17.37 2.67 -14.75
N SER A 216 -18.41 2.31 -14.01
CA SER A 216 -18.71 0.93 -13.58
C SER A 216 -17.53 0.25 -12.89
N LEU A 217 -16.84 0.98 -12.00
CA LEU A 217 -15.68 0.47 -11.27
C LEU A 217 -16.11 -0.61 -10.27
N THR A 218 -15.61 -1.83 -10.46
CA THR A 218 -15.78 -2.95 -9.53
C THR A 218 -14.43 -3.51 -9.10
N HIS A 219 -14.45 -4.20 -7.95
CA HIS A 219 -13.28 -4.92 -7.43
C HIS A 219 -13.71 -6.31 -7.00
N GLU A 220 -12.98 -7.30 -7.51
CA GLU A 220 -13.11 -8.70 -7.10
C GLU A 220 -11.80 -9.11 -6.42
N ALA A 221 -11.88 -9.44 -5.13
CA ALA A 221 -10.76 -10.11 -4.46
C ALA A 221 -10.77 -11.58 -4.86
N ARG A 222 -9.69 -12.06 -5.50
CA ARG A 222 -9.47 -13.49 -5.69
C ARG A 222 -8.59 -14.02 -4.57
N PRO A 223 -9.17 -14.72 -3.58
CA PRO A 223 -8.38 -15.31 -2.52
C PRO A 223 -7.36 -16.28 -3.09
N SER A 224 -6.16 -16.28 -2.51
CA SER A 224 -5.07 -17.19 -2.85
C SER A 224 -5.54 -18.64 -2.80
N ALA A 225 -5.40 -19.38 -3.90
CA ALA A 225 -5.41 -20.84 -3.84
C ALA A 225 -4.01 -21.32 -3.41
N ARG A 226 -3.88 -22.58 -2.95
CA ARG A 226 -2.62 -23.17 -2.39
C ARG A 226 -1.33 -22.88 -3.17
N THR A 227 -1.40 -22.50 -4.44
CA THR A 227 -0.25 -22.24 -5.33
C THR A 227 -0.28 -20.88 -6.03
N THR A 228 -1.28 -20.01 -5.79
CA THR A 228 -1.41 -18.72 -6.47
C THR A 228 -1.52 -17.56 -5.47
N PRO A 229 -0.74 -16.47 -5.61
CA PRO A 229 -0.86 -15.30 -4.74
C PRO A 229 -2.24 -14.63 -4.84
N SER A 230 -2.63 -13.89 -3.80
CA SER A 230 -3.89 -13.14 -3.79
C SER A 230 -3.80 -11.93 -4.71
N TYR A 231 -4.84 -11.75 -5.52
CA TYR A 231 -4.93 -10.62 -6.43
C TYR A 231 -6.30 -9.94 -6.30
N GLY A 232 -6.26 -8.63 -6.29
CA GLY A 232 -7.41 -7.76 -6.53
C GLY A 232 -7.57 -7.57 -8.02
N VAL A 233 -8.79 -7.68 -8.51
CA VAL A 233 -9.13 -7.48 -9.91
C VAL A 233 -10.06 -6.30 -10.01
N TYR A 234 -9.58 -5.20 -10.57
CA TYR A 234 -10.37 -4.03 -10.88
C TYR A 234 -10.94 -4.14 -12.29
N ARG A 235 -12.25 -3.92 -12.43
CA ARG A 235 -12.92 -3.80 -13.74
C ARG A 235 -13.55 -2.44 -13.84
N PHE A 236 -13.41 -1.81 -14.98
CA PHE A 236 -13.99 -0.51 -15.23
C PHE A 236 -14.08 -0.23 -16.73
N HIS A 237 -14.81 0.82 -17.06
CA HIS A 237 -14.89 1.38 -18.39
C HIS A 237 -14.20 2.75 -18.40
N VAL A 238 -13.62 3.08 -19.55
CA VAL A 238 -13.23 4.45 -19.89
C VAL A 238 -13.77 4.68 -21.30
N GLY A 239 -14.71 5.61 -21.44
CA GLY A 239 -15.52 5.73 -22.66
C GLY A 239 -16.30 4.44 -22.93
N THR A 240 -16.17 3.90 -24.14
CA THR A 240 -16.85 2.66 -24.56
C THR A 240 -16.04 1.39 -24.30
N ARG A 241 -14.78 1.52 -23.88
CA ARG A 241 -13.86 0.39 -23.71
C ARG A 241 -13.90 -0.15 -22.30
N ARG A 242 -13.70 -1.47 -22.21
CA ARG A 242 -13.65 -2.24 -20.96
C ARG A 242 -12.22 -2.58 -20.61
N PHE A 243 -11.87 -2.38 -19.35
CA PHE A 243 -10.52 -2.59 -18.83
C PHE A 243 -10.50 -3.50 -17.62
N ILE A 244 -9.39 -4.20 -17.49
CA ILE A 244 -9.07 -5.04 -16.35
C ILE A 244 -7.68 -4.70 -15.83
N MET A 245 -7.61 -4.37 -14.55
CA MET A 245 -6.38 -4.04 -13.85
C MET A 245 -6.17 -5.03 -12.71
N TYR A 246 -5.03 -5.72 -12.74
CA TYR A 246 -4.66 -6.69 -11.72
C TYR A 246 -3.70 -6.06 -10.73
N VAL A 247 -4.02 -6.22 -9.45
CA VAL A 247 -3.27 -5.67 -8.33
C VAL A 247 -2.90 -6.81 -7.39
N ALA A 248 -1.63 -6.90 -7.01
CA ALA A 248 -1.19 -7.79 -5.96
C ALA A 248 -1.77 -7.33 -4.62
N GLU A 249 -2.40 -8.25 -3.89
CA GLU A 249 -2.97 -7.97 -2.57
C GLU A 249 -2.23 -8.76 -1.49
N ASN A 250 -0.90 -8.83 -1.58
CA ASN A 250 -0.10 -9.43 -0.54
C ASN A 250 0.25 -8.39 0.53
N PHE A 251 0.80 -8.88 1.63
CA PHE A 251 1.22 -8.03 2.72
C PHE A 251 2.31 -7.03 2.27
N GLY A 252 2.00 -5.73 2.32
CA GLY A 252 2.92 -4.65 1.96
C GLY A 252 2.75 -4.10 0.54
N ASP A 253 1.88 -4.70 -0.29
CA ASP A 253 1.58 -4.18 -1.63
C ASP A 253 0.75 -2.88 -1.54
N VAL A 254 0.98 -1.98 -2.50
CA VAL A 254 0.23 -0.73 -2.57
C VAL A 254 -1.13 -1.01 -3.19
N LEU A 255 -2.18 -0.59 -2.50
CA LEU A 255 -3.56 -0.75 -2.96
C LEU A 255 -4.04 0.54 -3.62
N PRO A 256 -4.47 0.52 -4.89
CA PRO A 256 -4.91 1.72 -5.58
C PRO A 256 -6.09 2.42 -4.91
N PHE A 257 -6.03 3.75 -4.84
CA PHE A 257 -7.19 4.57 -4.62
C PHE A 257 -7.82 4.90 -5.98
N LEU A 258 -8.89 4.18 -6.33
CA LEU A 258 -9.70 4.42 -7.52
C LEU A 258 -11.15 4.67 -7.08
N ALA A 259 -11.72 5.77 -7.55
CA ALA A 259 -13.11 6.11 -7.32
C ALA A 259 -13.88 6.25 -8.64
N GLU A 260 -15.18 5.98 -8.58
CA GLU A 260 -16.09 6.19 -9.71
C GLU A 260 -16.06 7.65 -10.16
N GLY A 261 -15.98 7.88 -11.48
CA GLY A 261 -15.93 9.21 -12.08
C GLY A 261 -14.57 9.91 -12.02
N ASP A 262 -13.52 9.27 -11.51
CA ASP A 262 -12.17 9.82 -11.55
C ASP A 262 -11.68 9.94 -13.00
N GLN A 263 -11.07 11.07 -13.33
CA GLN A 263 -10.38 11.25 -14.61
C GLN A 263 -9.04 10.50 -14.59
N VAL A 264 -8.80 9.66 -15.61
CA VAL A 264 -7.62 8.80 -15.66
C VAL A 264 -6.96 8.81 -17.04
N GLU A 265 -5.65 8.53 -17.05
CA GLU A 265 -4.91 8.10 -18.23
C GLU A 265 -4.54 6.63 -18.08
N VAL A 266 -4.93 5.80 -19.03
CA VAL A 266 -4.74 4.34 -18.98
C VAL A 266 -3.81 3.93 -20.11
N ALA A 267 -2.70 3.28 -19.76
CA ALA A 267 -1.86 2.56 -20.71
C ALA A 267 -2.27 1.08 -20.67
N ALA A 268 -2.91 0.60 -21.73
CA ALA A 268 -3.40 -0.75 -21.86
C ALA A 268 -2.69 -1.51 -22.99
N TYR A 269 -2.72 -2.83 -22.94
CA TYR A 269 -2.34 -3.67 -24.06
C TYR A 269 -3.37 -3.51 -25.18
N ALA A 270 -2.93 -3.13 -26.38
CA ALA A 270 -3.84 -2.88 -27.50
C ALA A 270 -4.36 -4.18 -28.14
N GLY A 271 -3.62 -5.27 -28.01
CA GLY A 271 -4.00 -6.57 -28.56
C GLY A 271 -5.08 -7.29 -27.74
N GLN A 272 -5.60 -8.37 -28.29
CA GLN A 272 -6.50 -9.28 -27.58
C GLN A 272 -5.72 -10.48 -27.05
N ILE A 273 -6.20 -11.03 -25.93
CA ILE A 273 -5.65 -12.26 -25.36
C ILE A 273 -6.69 -13.35 -25.56
N ALA A 274 -6.28 -14.41 -26.27
CA ALA A 274 -7.15 -15.55 -26.54
C ALA A 274 -7.70 -16.12 -25.22
N GLY A 275 -9.04 -16.17 -25.11
CA GLY A 275 -9.73 -16.71 -23.94
C GLY A 275 -9.82 -15.78 -22.71
N ALA A 276 -9.28 -14.55 -22.76
CA ALA A 276 -9.32 -13.61 -21.62
C ALA A 276 -10.57 -12.71 -21.56
N GLY A 277 -11.51 -12.89 -22.50
CA GLY A 277 -12.73 -12.08 -22.59
C GLY A 277 -12.52 -10.73 -23.28
N PRO A 278 -13.50 -9.82 -23.21
CA PRO A 278 -13.49 -8.54 -23.93
C PRO A 278 -12.66 -7.44 -23.24
N ASP A 279 -12.20 -7.68 -22.01
CA ASP A 279 -11.55 -6.65 -21.21
C ASP A 279 -10.09 -6.46 -21.63
N GLN A 280 -9.67 -5.21 -21.86
CA GLN A 280 -8.29 -4.87 -22.20
C GLN A 280 -7.41 -4.82 -20.95
N LEU A 281 -6.23 -5.46 -21.01
CA LEU A 281 -5.30 -5.50 -19.88
C LEU A 281 -4.64 -4.14 -19.65
N VAL A 282 -4.69 -3.64 -18.43
CA VAL A 282 -4.03 -2.40 -18.02
C VAL A 282 -2.59 -2.66 -17.61
N TYR A 283 -1.64 -1.99 -18.25
CA TYR A 283 -0.24 -1.96 -17.82
C TYR A 283 0.02 -0.92 -16.74
N GLY A 284 -0.64 0.23 -16.84
CA GLY A 284 -0.56 1.28 -15.85
C GLY A 284 -1.68 2.29 -15.99
N LEU A 285 -1.95 2.99 -14.91
CA LEU A 285 -3.02 3.97 -14.80
C LEU A 285 -2.52 5.17 -14.01
N ARG A 286 -2.69 6.38 -14.55
CA ARG A 286 -2.49 7.63 -13.84
C ARG A 286 -3.84 8.23 -13.48
N ASN A 287 -4.07 8.44 -12.19
CA ASN A 287 -5.24 9.15 -11.72
C ASN A 287 -4.96 10.65 -11.74
N LEU A 288 -5.72 11.40 -12.53
CA LEU A 288 -5.52 12.84 -12.72
C LEU A 288 -6.06 13.66 -11.55
N GLU A 289 -6.88 13.06 -10.68
CA GLU A 289 -7.48 13.72 -9.52
C GLU A 289 -6.50 13.89 -8.36
N ASP A 290 -5.58 12.93 -8.18
CA ASP A 290 -4.57 12.93 -7.10
C ASP A 290 -3.14 12.81 -7.62
N GLY A 291 -2.94 12.70 -8.92
CA GLY A 291 -1.64 12.61 -9.58
C GLY A 291 -0.90 11.28 -9.32
N ARG A 292 -1.55 10.29 -8.69
CA ARG A 292 -0.95 8.99 -8.41
C ARG A 292 -0.86 8.15 -9.67
N VAL A 293 0.19 7.36 -9.76
CA VAL A 293 0.47 6.52 -10.92
C VAL A 293 0.66 5.09 -10.45
N TYR A 294 -0.19 4.21 -10.95
CA TYR A 294 -0.20 2.79 -10.64
C TYR A 294 0.38 2.02 -11.83
N VAL A 295 1.40 1.19 -11.62
CA VAL A 295 1.98 0.34 -12.69
C VAL A 295 1.92 -1.12 -12.28
N CYS A 296 1.29 -1.94 -13.13
CA CYS A 296 1.02 -3.34 -12.88
C CYS A 296 2.22 -4.21 -13.30
N HIS A 297 2.85 -4.88 -12.32
CA HIS A 297 4.05 -5.69 -12.57
C HIS A 297 3.83 -7.19 -12.37
N HIS A 298 3.17 -7.54 -11.26
CA HIS A 298 3.22 -8.90 -10.71
C HIS A 298 2.41 -9.91 -11.51
N TYR A 299 1.15 -9.57 -11.84
CA TYR A 299 0.25 -10.51 -12.50
C TYR A 299 0.71 -10.88 -13.92
N PHE A 300 1.20 -9.89 -14.68
CA PHE A 300 1.69 -10.11 -16.05
C PHE A 300 2.83 -11.13 -16.10
N ARG A 301 3.75 -11.12 -15.12
CA ARG A 301 4.85 -12.08 -15.07
C ARG A 301 4.35 -13.52 -14.97
N ALA A 302 3.27 -13.76 -14.24
CA ALA A 302 2.73 -15.10 -14.00
C ALA A 302 1.82 -15.58 -15.14
N ALA A 303 0.97 -14.70 -15.69
CA ALA A 303 -0.07 -15.08 -16.64
C ALA A 303 0.25 -14.77 -18.11
N PHE A 304 1.09 -13.76 -18.40
CA PHE A 304 1.23 -13.20 -19.75
C PHE A 304 2.70 -12.93 -20.11
N THR A 305 3.54 -13.95 -20.05
CA THR A 305 5.01 -13.87 -20.12
C THR A 305 5.56 -13.13 -21.35
N ASP A 306 4.85 -13.19 -22.48
CA ASP A 306 5.24 -12.55 -23.74
C ASP A 306 5.02 -11.03 -23.78
N ILE A 307 3.97 -10.58 -23.11
CA ILE A 307 3.59 -9.17 -23.10
C ILE A 307 3.89 -8.50 -21.76
N ALA A 308 4.55 -9.22 -20.84
CA ALA A 308 4.82 -8.77 -19.50
C ALA A 308 5.94 -7.71 -19.42
N PRO A 309 5.74 -6.62 -18.65
CA PRO A 309 6.85 -5.78 -18.21
C PRO A 309 7.76 -6.51 -17.21
N VAL A 310 8.76 -5.82 -16.66
CA VAL A 310 9.58 -6.37 -15.58
C VAL A 310 8.69 -6.78 -14.41
N GLY A 311 8.97 -7.93 -13.80
CA GLY A 311 8.11 -8.46 -12.73
C GLY A 311 8.43 -7.98 -11.32
N VAL A 312 9.55 -7.25 -11.14
CA VAL A 312 9.86 -6.50 -9.93
C VAL A 312 10.28 -5.13 -10.40
N GLY A 313 9.50 -4.10 -10.07
CA GLY A 313 9.81 -2.75 -10.48
C GLY A 313 11.02 -2.20 -9.73
N LEU A 314 11.58 -1.12 -10.25
CA LEU A 314 12.88 -0.61 -9.82
C LEU A 314 12.86 -0.09 -8.38
N ARG A 315 11.71 0.42 -7.92
CA ARG A 315 11.58 0.92 -6.55
C ARG A 315 11.48 -0.19 -5.53
N GLN A 316 10.98 -1.36 -5.92
CA GLN A 316 10.83 -2.52 -5.02
C GLN A 316 12.13 -3.30 -4.83
N ARG A 317 13.08 -3.27 -5.78
CA ARG A 317 14.29 -4.12 -5.74
C ARG A 317 15.16 -3.89 -4.50
N VAL A 318 15.45 -2.64 -4.17
CA VAL A 318 16.31 -2.32 -3.02
C VAL A 318 15.63 -2.66 -1.69
N PRO A 319 14.38 -2.25 -1.43
CA PRO A 319 13.64 -2.69 -0.24
C PRO A 319 13.53 -4.21 -0.14
N MET A 320 13.24 -4.91 -1.24
CA MET A 320 13.13 -6.37 -1.28
C MET A 320 14.46 -7.04 -0.91
N LEU A 321 15.57 -6.63 -1.54
CA LEU A 321 16.90 -7.18 -1.22
C LEU A 321 17.32 -6.86 0.21
N SER A 322 16.96 -5.67 0.72
CA SER A 322 17.23 -5.27 2.10
C SER A 322 16.42 -6.10 3.09
N LEU A 323 15.13 -6.31 2.82
CA LEU A 323 14.26 -7.14 3.65
C LEU A 323 14.74 -8.59 3.68
N LEU A 324 15.10 -9.14 2.51
CA LEU A 324 15.68 -10.48 2.42
C LEU A 324 16.98 -10.59 3.21
N ALA A 325 17.89 -9.61 3.10
CA ALA A 325 19.13 -9.57 3.87
C ALA A 325 18.85 -9.54 5.38
N ILE A 326 17.92 -8.70 5.82
CA ILE A 326 17.52 -8.59 7.23
C ILE A 326 16.92 -9.91 7.71
N LEU A 327 16.04 -10.54 6.94
CA LEU A 327 15.42 -11.81 7.31
C LEU A 327 16.47 -12.93 7.46
N LEU A 328 17.40 -13.03 6.51
CA LEU A 328 18.50 -13.99 6.57
C LEU A 328 19.43 -13.71 7.75
N LEU A 329 19.71 -12.44 8.03
CA LEU A 329 20.49 -12.04 9.22
C LEU A 329 19.78 -12.41 10.51
N VAL A 330 18.47 -12.17 10.63
CA VAL A 330 17.67 -12.56 11.80
C VAL A 330 17.67 -14.08 11.95
N CYS A 331 17.50 -14.83 10.86
CA CYS A 331 17.59 -16.29 10.87
C CYS A 331 18.95 -16.77 11.39
N TRP A 332 20.03 -16.16 10.91
CA TRP A 332 21.37 -16.42 11.41
C TRP A 332 21.53 -16.12 12.90
N LEU A 333 21.03 -14.96 13.37
CA LEU A 333 21.07 -14.60 14.79
C LEU A 333 20.29 -15.57 15.67
N VAL A 334 19.16 -16.12 15.18
CA VAL A 334 18.41 -17.17 15.88
C VAL A 334 19.25 -18.44 15.99
N VAL A 335 19.91 -18.87 14.92
CA VAL A 335 20.83 -20.02 14.96
C VAL A 335 21.94 -19.78 15.98
N VAL A 336 22.58 -18.61 15.97
CA VAL A 336 23.62 -18.24 16.95
C VAL A 336 23.07 -18.29 18.37
N ALA A 337 21.88 -17.76 18.62
CA ALA A 337 21.25 -17.78 19.93
C ALA A 337 21.01 -19.22 20.42
N VAL A 338 20.45 -20.10 19.57
CA VAL A 338 20.24 -21.52 19.88
C VAL A 338 21.56 -22.22 20.20
N LEU A 339 22.58 -22.03 19.37
CA LEU A 339 23.92 -22.61 19.60
C LEU A 339 24.54 -22.10 20.91
N SER A 340 24.36 -20.82 21.24
CA SER A 340 24.87 -20.22 22.48
C SER A 340 24.15 -20.72 23.74
N SER A 341 22.90 -21.17 23.62
CA SER A 341 22.11 -21.74 24.72
C SER A 341 22.31 -23.25 24.92
N SER A 342 23.15 -23.90 24.09
CA SER A 342 23.42 -25.33 24.23
C SER A 342 24.29 -25.60 25.46
N ASP A 343 23.83 -26.53 26.30
CA ASP A 343 24.57 -27.01 27.48
C ASP A 343 25.55 -28.16 27.18
N SER A 344 25.63 -28.63 25.93
CA SER A 344 26.59 -29.67 25.56
C SER A 344 28.01 -29.10 25.35
N PRO A 345 29.05 -29.67 25.98
CA PRO A 345 30.43 -29.20 25.83
C PRO A 345 30.93 -29.29 24.38
N SER A 346 30.61 -30.38 23.68
CA SER A 346 30.90 -30.56 22.25
C SER A 346 30.16 -29.56 21.35
N GLY A 347 28.95 -29.14 21.74
CA GLY A 347 28.19 -28.13 21.01
C GLY A 347 28.79 -26.72 21.14
N ARG A 348 29.37 -26.39 22.30
CA ARG A 348 29.99 -25.08 22.54
C ARG A 348 31.31 -24.90 21.79
N GLU A 349 32.10 -25.97 21.63
CA GLU A 349 33.36 -25.92 20.88
C GLU A 349 33.14 -25.75 19.37
N ALA A 350 32.11 -26.40 18.80
CA ALA A 350 31.79 -26.32 17.37
C ALA A 350 30.88 -25.13 16.99
N ALA A 351 30.27 -24.45 17.96
CA ALA A 351 29.35 -23.33 17.75
C ALA A 351 29.88 -22.19 16.85
N PRO A 352 31.12 -21.66 17.02
CA PRO A 352 31.60 -20.56 16.20
C PRO A 352 31.81 -20.96 14.73
N GLU A 353 32.30 -22.18 14.48
CA GLU A 353 32.51 -22.69 13.13
C GLU A 353 31.16 -22.92 12.42
N LEU A 354 30.20 -23.53 13.10
CA LEU A 354 28.87 -23.79 12.54
C LEU A 354 28.08 -22.49 12.27
N ALA A 355 28.24 -21.49 13.13
CA ALA A 355 27.71 -20.15 12.92
C ALA A 355 28.33 -19.47 11.68
N ALA A 356 29.65 -19.57 11.50
CA ALA A 356 30.34 -19.00 10.34
C ALA A 356 29.93 -19.70 9.03
N VAL A 357 29.87 -21.02 9.02
CA VAL A 357 29.42 -21.81 7.86
C VAL A 357 28.00 -21.43 7.47
N THR A 358 27.09 -21.36 8.44
CA THR A 358 25.69 -20.97 8.21
C THR A 358 25.59 -19.53 7.69
N PHE A 359 26.39 -18.59 8.21
CA PHE A 359 26.46 -17.22 7.69
C PHE A 359 26.84 -17.20 6.21
N VAL A 360 27.90 -17.93 5.82
CA VAL A 360 28.37 -18.00 4.44
C VAL A 360 27.30 -18.56 3.52
N PHE A 361 26.60 -19.65 3.92
CA PHE A 361 25.50 -20.20 3.13
C PHE A 361 24.35 -19.20 2.92
N LEU A 362 23.96 -18.47 3.98
CA LEU A 362 22.90 -17.46 3.89
C LEU A 362 23.33 -16.26 3.03
N LEU A 363 24.60 -15.84 3.12
CA LEU A 363 25.16 -14.80 2.27
C LEU A 363 25.17 -15.20 0.79
N VAL A 364 25.58 -16.44 0.49
CA VAL A 364 25.54 -16.99 -0.87
C VAL A 364 24.10 -17.04 -1.39
N ALA A 365 23.15 -17.49 -0.57
CA ALA A 365 21.73 -17.51 -0.94
C ALA A 365 21.21 -16.09 -1.28
N TRP A 366 21.60 -15.08 -0.52
CA TRP A 366 21.29 -13.69 -0.84
C TRP A 366 21.93 -13.22 -2.16
N LEU A 367 23.21 -13.52 -2.37
CA LEU A 367 23.95 -13.15 -3.59
C LEU A 367 23.36 -13.78 -4.85
N CYS A 368 22.85 -15.02 -4.77
CA CYS A 368 22.16 -15.69 -5.88
C CYS A 368 20.93 -14.93 -6.37
N VAL A 369 20.29 -14.12 -5.51
CA VAL A 369 19.16 -13.26 -5.88
C VAL A 369 19.64 -11.86 -6.27
N ALA A 370 20.59 -11.30 -5.53
CA ALA A 370 21.06 -9.92 -5.72
C ALA A 370 21.84 -9.74 -7.03
N LEU A 371 22.80 -10.62 -7.33
CA LEU A 371 23.70 -10.46 -8.47
C LEU A 371 22.97 -10.42 -9.82
N PRO A 372 22.01 -11.31 -10.13
CA PRO A 372 21.25 -11.23 -11.39
C PRO A 372 20.48 -9.92 -11.55
N LEU A 373 19.88 -9.41 -10.47
CA LEU A 373 19.14 -8.15 -10.51
C LEU A 373 20.06 -6.95 -10.77
N LEU A 374 21.19 -6.89 -10.06
CA LEU A 374 22.19 -5.83 -10.24
C LEU A 374 22.83 -5.88 -11.64
N PHE A 375 23.08 -7.08 -12.17
CA PHE A 375 23.56 -7.25 -13.54
C PHE A 375 22.53 -6.77 -14.58
N LEU A 376 21.24 -7.10 -14.41
CA LEU A 376 20.19 -6.64 -15.31
C LEU A 376 20.00 -5.12 -15.25
N ASP A 377 20.17 -4.51 -14.08
CA ASP A 377 20.07 -3.05 -13.90
C ASP A 377 21.26 -2.31 -14.48
N THR A 378 22.49 -2.78 -14.24
CA THR A 378 23.69 -2.21 -14.86
C THR A 378 23.64 -2.33 -16.37
N ARG A 379 23.27 -3.50 -16.90
CA ARG A 379 23.08 -3.70 -18.35
C ARG A 379 22.05 -2.74 -18.94
N TRP A 380 20.94 -2.52 -18.24
CA TRP A 380 19.89 -1.61 -18.68
C TRP A 380 20.36 -0.16 -18.68
N ARG A 381 21.05 0.29 -17.63
CA ARG A 381 21.68 1.63 -17.57
C ARG A 381 22.71 1.85 -18.68
N MET A 382 23.39 0.79 -19.13
CA MET A 382 24.31 0.82 -20.28
C MET A 382 23.60 0.81 -21.65
N GLY A 383 22.27 0.99 -21.70
CA GLY A 383 21.51 1.08 -22.95
C GLY A 383 21.26 -0.26 -23.63
N ARG A 384 21.37 -1.39 -22.90
CA ARG A 384 21.10 -2.74 -23.43
C ARG A 384 19.88 -3.42 -22.78
N PRO A 385 18.67 -2.80 -22.84
CA PRO A 385 17.49 -3.33 -22.18
C PRO A 385 17.02 -4.65 -22.78
N THR A 386 16.56 -5.55 -21.92
CA THR A 386 15.80 -6.76 -22.28
C THR A 386 14.44 -6.39 -22.88
N ARG A 387 13.76 -7.36 -23.51
CA ARG A 387 12.40 -7.18 -24.06
C ARG A 387 11.43 -6.61 -23.02
N ARG A 388 11.43 -7.15 -21.79
CA ARG A 388 10.55 -6.71 -20.70
C ARG A 388 10.86 -5.29 -20.20
N GLN A 389 12.14 -4.92 -20.18
CA GLN A 389 12.57 -3.56 -19.84
C GLN A 389 12.11 -2.54 -20.91
N ARG A 390 12.19 -2.91 -22.20
CA ARG A 390 11.65 -2.08 -23.30
C ARG A 390 10.14 -1.93 -23.26
N ILE A 391 9.40 -2.94 -22.81
CA ILE A 391 7.95 -2.81 -22.56
C ILE A 391 7.71 -1.78 -21.46
N LEU A 392 8.44 -1.86 -20.34
CA LEU A 392 8.31 -0.91 -19.24
C LEU A 392 8.63 0.53 -19.64
N GLU A 393 9.71 0.76 -20.40
CA GLU A 393 10.05 2.10 -20.90
C GLU A 393 8.94 2.70 -21.77
N ARG A 394 8.25 1.86 -22.56
CA ARG A 394 7.14 2.32 -23.40
C ARG A 394 5.90 2.66 -22.57
N ILE A 395 5.60 1.89 -21.53
CA ILE A 395 4.52 2.23 -20.58
C ILE A 395 4.81 3.59 -19.93
N TYR A 396 6.06 3.81 -19.49
CA TYR A 396 6.47 5.08 -18.89
C TYR A 396 6.38 6.24 -19.88
N ARG A 397 6.79 6.02 -21.14
CA ARG A 397 6.65 7.02 -22.20
C ARG A 397 5.18 7.32 -22.52
N ALA A 398 4.33 6.30 -22.61
CA ALA A 398 2.91 6.44 -22.90
C ALA A 398 2.20 7.31 -21.87
N LEU A 399 2.52 7.12 -20.58
CA LEU A 399 1.95 7.88 -19.46
C LEU A 399 2.73 9.18 -19.14
N GLY A 400 3.75 9.54 -19.94
CA GLY A 400 4.54 10.77 -19.73
C GLY A 400 5.34 10.79 -18.42
N LEU A 401 5.81 9.64 -17.94
CA LEU A 401 6.43 9.46 -16.62
C LEU A 401 7.96 9.62 -16.60
N GLY A 402 8.57 10.03 -17.72
CA GLY A 402 10.03 10.06 -17.86
C GLY A 402 10.62 8.66 -18.02
N THR A 403 11.67 8.34 -17.26
CA THR A 403 12.36 7.03 -17.35
C THR A 403 12.10 6.17 -16.12
N PRO A 404 12.15 4.84 -16.22
CA PRO A 404 12.01 3.96 -15.05
C PRO A 404 13.04 4.21 -13.94
N PHE A 405 14.24 4.70 -14.28
CA PHE A 405 15.28 5.03 -13.30
C PHE A 405 15.13 6.42 -12.66
N ALA A 406 14.42 7.32 -13.34
CA ALA A 406 14.17 8.68 -12.90
C ALA A 406 12.74 9.08 -13.28
N PRO A 407 11.72 8.54 -12.59
CA PRO A 407 10.34 8.86 -12.88
C PRO A 407 10.03 10.31 -12.49
N THR A 408 9.21 10.98 -13.28
CA THR A 408 8.74 12.36 -13.02
C THR A 408 7.62 12.41 -11.98
N ALA A 409 7.01 11.26 -11.66
CA ALA A 409 5.96 11.10 -10.67
C ALA A 409 6.31 9.99 -9.66
N VAL A 410 5.59 9.99 -8.53
CA VAL A 410 5.64 8.88 -7.58
C VAL A 410 4.89 7.70 -8.19
N ILE A 411 5.63 6.62 -8.46
CA ILE A 411 5.06 5.38 -8.98
C ILE A 411 4.71 4.46 -7.81
N GLU A 412 3.46 4.03 -7.79
CA GLU A 412 2.90 2.97 -6.95
C GLU A 412 2.91 1.68 -7.78
N GLU A 413 3.80 0.76 -7.41
CA GLU A 413 3.92 -0.54 -8.07
C GLU A 413 2.87 -1.49 -7.50
N VAL A 414 2.00 -2.02 -8.36
CA VAL A 414 0.80 -2.79 -8.00
C VAL A 414 0.74 -4.16 -8.67
#